data_AF-A0A074VLW6-F1
#
_entry.id   AF-A0A074VLW6-F1
#
_cell.length_a   1.000
_cell.length_b   1.000
_cell.length_c   1.000
_cell.angle_alpha   90.00
_cell.angle_beta   90.00
_cell.angle_gamma   90.00
#
_symmetry.space_group_name_H-M   'P 1'
#
loop_
_entity.id
_entity.type
_entity.pdbx_description
1 polymer ?
#
loop_
_entity_poly.entity_id
_entity_poly.type
_entity_poly.pdbx_seq_one_letter_code
_entity_poly.pdbx_strand_id
1 'polypeptide(L)'
;MLPKKKRTPCACTIEDLDLALLAAFEEAYDICVMSARANATVKKRADRMQYLLGEGHIDINKISAASVASAFLGPSPKDLAAMVLWCLGHGAVVDETDEILLADVASFGSPDTSKLLREHSAPISESTLNNAAWRARPEMVTFLVDKMGLDINKIYTGRHEPMLRNQTPIRSATISPFRDAGKVIEILLERGADPYHKDCNASSMAESDLTIGVLLGWEWRQKEKDLEGPRTKKRKTGNAYSTICKKSG
;
A
#
# COMPACT_ATOMS: atom_id res chain seq x y z
N MET A 1 15.07 -35.79 49.71
CA MET A 1 14.43 -34.46 49.55
C MET A 1 15.36 -33.57 48.72
N LEU A 2 15.00 -33.32 47.46
CA LEU A 2 15.64 -32.35 46.55
C LEU A 2 14.50 -31.59 45.84
N PRO A 3 14.70 -30.39 45.29
CA PRO A 3 15.00 -29.13 45.95
C PRO A 3 13.87 -28.09 45.67
N LYS A 4 13.63 -27.13 46.57
CA LYS A 4 12.84 -25.94 46.19
C LYS A 4 13.74 -25.00 45.38
N LYS A 5 13.66 -25.09 44.05
CA LYS A 5 14.20 -24.09 43.12
C LYS A 5 13.57 -22.73 43.42
N LYS A 6 14.34 -21.80 43.97
CA LYS A 6 14.03 -20.37 43.89
C LYS A 6 13.98 -20.00 42.40
N ARG A 7 12.79 -19.68 41.89
CA ARG A 7 12.66 -19.07 40.57
C ARG A 7 13.26 -17.67 40.66
N THR A 8 14.35 -17.44 39.93
CA THR A 8 14.82 -16.10 39.61
C THR A 8 13.75 -15.39 38.78
N PRO A 9 13.50 -14.08 38.98
CA PRO A 9 12.63 -13.33 38.10
C PRO A 9 13.26 -13.32 36.71
N CYS A 10 12.49 -13.77 35.72
CA CYS A 10 12.86 -13.61 34.32
C CYS A 10 12.83 -12.12 34.03
N ALA A 11 14.00 -11.52 33.80
CA ALA A 11 14.11 -10.17 33.28
C ALA A 11 13.57 -10.20 31.85
N CYS A 12 12.26 -9.97 31.71
CA CYS A 12 11.63 -9.76 30.42
C CYS A 12 12.09 -8.38 29.93
N THR A 13 12.98 -8.38 28.95
CA THR A 13 13.44 -7.17 28.28
C THR A 13 12.25 -6.55 27.55
N ILE A 14 11.99 -5.26 27.79
CA ILE A 14 11.14 -4.45 26.92
C ILE A 14 11.80 -4.48 25.54
N GLU A 15 11.07 -4.93 24.52
CA GLU A 15 11.58 -4.98 23.15
C GLU A 15 11.77 -3.54 22.65
N ASP A 16 12.76 -3.27 21.80
CA ASP A 16 13.09 -1.91 21.31
C ASP A 16 11.89 -1.19 20.65
N LEU A 17 10.91 -1.95 20.14
CA LEU A 17 9.67 -1.40 19.58
C LEU A 17 8.73 -0.82 20.64
N ASP A 18 8.67 -1.42 21.84
CA ASP A 18 7.90 -0.88 22.94
C ASP A 18 8.50 0.46 23.39
N LEU A 19 9.83 0.59 23.38
CA LEU A 19 10.50 1.87 23.65
C LEU A 19 10.19 2.92 22.58
N ALA A 20 10.11 2.54 21.30
CA ALA A 20 9.73 3.45 20.21
C ALA A 20 8.27 3.94 20.31
N LEU A 21 7.33 3.05 20.63
CA LEU A 21 5.95 3.42 20.95
C LEU A 21 5.90 4.37 22.14
N LEU A 22 6.58 4.00 23.23
CA LEU A 22 6.59 4.79 24.45
C LEU A 22 7.20 6.17 24.18
N ALA A 23 8.23 6.25 23.35
CA ALA A 23 8.89 7.51 22.97
C ALA A 23 7.98 8.40 22.10
N ALA A 24 7.08 7.80 21.31
CA ALA A 24 6.03 8.54 20.60
C ALA A 24 4.97 9.13 21.55
N PHE A 25 4.96 8.75 22.84
CA PHE A 25 4.08 9.28 23.87
C PHE A 25 4.81 10.28 24.78
N GLU A 26 5.54 11.28 24.22
CA GLU A 26 6.49 12.21 24.86
C GLU A 26 6.27 12.57 26.35
N GLU A 27 5.03 12.79 26.81
CA GLU A 27 4.72 13.13 28.21
C GLU A 27 4.63 11.91 29.17
N ALA A 28 4.43 10.70 28.65
CA ALA A 28 4.19 9.48 29.40
C ALA A 28 5.37 8.49 29.39
N TYR A 29 6.46 8.80 28.65
CA TYR A 29 7.57 7.87 28.44
C TYR A 29 8.14 7.28 29.74
N ASP A 30 8.53 8.13 30.70
CA ASP A 30 9.17 7.67 31.93
C ASP A 30 8.23 6.87 32.85
N ILE A 31 6.95 7.26 32.91
CA ILE A 31 5.91 6.57 33.71
C ILE A 31 5.56 5.23 33.06
N CYS A 32 5.36 5.23 31.74
CA CYS A 32 5.01 4.04 30.98
C CYS A 32 6.16 3.04 30.90
N VAL A 33 7.42 3.49 30.76
CA VAL A 33 8.59 2.59 30.79
C VAL A 33 8.71 1.94 32.16
N MET A 34 8.49 2.67 33.26
CA MET A 34 8.53 2.10 34.61
C MET A 34 7.38 1.12 34.87
N SER A 35 6.16 1.46 34.44
CA SER A 35 4.96 0.61 34.58
C SER A 35 5.02 -0.64 33.68
N ALA A 36 5.52 -0.51 32.44
CA ALA A 36 5.74 -1.62 31.52
C ALA A 36 6.88 -2.55 31.98
N ARG A 37 7.96 -1.99 32.58
CA ARG A 37 9.05 -2.80 33.19
C ARG A 37 8.53 -3.61 34.38
N ALA A 38 7.63 -3.04 35.19
CA ALA A 38 7.02 -3.73 36.33
C ALA A 38 6.07 -4.87 35.88
N ASN A 39 5.40 -4.71 34.73
CA ASN A 39 4.37 -5.62 34.21
C ASN A 39 4.79 -6.40 32.96
N ALA A 40 6.09 -6.66 32.79
CA ALA A 40 6.68 -7.35 31.63
C ALA A 40 6.20 -8.81 31.40
N THR A 41 5.19 -9.26 32.14
CA THR A 41 4.46 -10.52 31.99
C THR A 41 3.42 -10.49 30.87
N VAL A 42 2.98 -9.32 30.41
CA VAL A 42 2.01 -9.17 29.32
C VAL A 42 2.72 -9.37 27.98
N LYS A 43 2.60 -10.56 27.39
CA LYS A 43 3.39 -10.97 26.21
C LYS A 43 3.02 -10.27 24.91
N LYS A 44 1.79 -9.78 24.74
CA LYS A 44 1.33 -9.16 23.49
C LYS A 44 1.32 -7.63 23.59
N ARG A 45 1.74 -6.96 22.51
CA ARG A 45 1.82 -5.48 22.42
C ARG A 45 0.48 -4.79 22.62
N ALA A 46 -0.59 -5.28 21.99
CA ALA A 46 -1.93 -4.74 22.15
C ALA A 46 -2.42 -4.81 23.61
N ASP A 47 -2.15 -5.93 24.30
CA ASP A 47 -2.53 -6.11 25.71
C ASP A 47 -1.80 -5.11 26.62
N ARG A 48 -0.55 -4.73 26.29
CA ARG A 48 0.19 -3.68 27.02
C ARG A 48 -0.40 -2.29 26.78
N MET A 49 -0.73 -1.94 25.55
CA MET A 49 -1.38 -0.66 25.25
C MET A 49 -2.77 -0.57 25.90
N GLN A 50 -3.53 -1.67 25.91
CA GLN A 50 -4.80 -1.77 26.61
C GLN A 50 -4.65 -1.47 28.11
N TYR A 51 -3.59 -2.01 28.75
CA TYR A 51 -3.29 -1.73 30.13
C TYR A 51 -2.95 -0.26 30.37
N LEU A 52 -2.03 0.31 29.57
CA LEU A 52 -1.65 1.73 29.71
C LEU A 52 -2.85 2.67 29.50
N LEU A 53 -3.75 2.34 28.57
CA LEU A 53 -4.99 3.08 28.36
C LEU A 53 -5.93 2.95 29.57
N GLY A 54 -6.08 1.74 30.11
CA GLY A 54 -6.93 1.46 31.27
C GLY A 54 -6.47 2.14 32.56
N GLU A 55 -5.17 2.28 32.75
CA GLU A 55 -4.56 3.02 33.88
C GLU A 55 -4.52 4.54 33.66
N GLY A 56 -4.99 5.03 32.51
CA GLY A 56 -4.98 6.45 32.16
C GLY A 56 -3.58 7.03 31.92
N HIS A 57 -2.58 6.18 31.64
CA HIS A 57 -1.22 6.62 31.33
C HIS A 57 -1.07 7.16 29.91
N ILE A 58 -1.97 6.78 29.00
CA ILE A 58 -2.03 7.30 27.62
C ILE A 58 -3.43 7.82 27.31
N ASP A 59 -3.50 8.93 26.56
CA ASP A 59 -4.74 9.43 25.98
C ASP A 59 -4.71 9.18 24.47
N ILE A 60 -5.39 8.11 24.05
CA ILE A 60 -5.45 7.65 22.65
C ILE A 60 -6.01 8.72 21.70
N ASN A 61 -6.83 9.66 22.18
CA ASN A 61 -7.40 10.72 21.34
C ASN A 61 -6.39 11.81 21.00
N LYS A 62 -5.28 11.87 21.73
CA LYS A 62 -4.16 12.78 21.45
C LYS A 62 -3.10 12.14 20.54
N ILE A 63 -3.32 10.90 20.12
CA ILE A 63 -2.36 10.10 19.36
C ILE A 63 -2.82 10.04 17.91
N SER A 64 -1.98 10.53 17.00
CA SER A 64 -2.21 10.39 15.57
C SER A 64 -1.87 8.97 15.10
N ALA A 65 -2.62 8.47 14.12
CA ALA A 65 -2.36 7.16 13.56
C ALA A 65 -1.00 7.08 12.84
N ALA A 66 -0.45 8.18 12.31
CA ALA A 66 0.91 8.20 11.74
C ALA A 66 2.00 8.10 12.80
N SER A 67 1.80 8.68 13.97
CA SER A 67 2.74 8.53 15.09
C SER A 67 2.87 7.06 15.50
N VAL A 68 1.75 6.33 15.50
CA VAL A 68 1.75 4.88 15.71
C VAL A 68 2.40 4.16 14.53
N ALA A 69 2.06 4.46 13.28
CA ALA A 69 2.63 3.76 12.13
C ALA A 69 4.16 3.92 12.02
N SER A 70 4.68 5.13 12.31
CA SER A 70 6.12 5.44 12.28
C SER A 70 6.91 4.76 13.40
N ALA A 71 6.32 4.62 14.59
CA ALA A 71 6.89 3.81 15.67
C ALA A 71 6.97 2.30 15.30
N PHE A 72 6.26 1.88 14.24
CA PHE A 72 6.16 0.51 13.76
C PHE A 72 6.94 0.26 12.46
N LEU A 73 8.08 0.93 12.23
CA LEU A 73 8.92 0.70 11.04
C LEU A 73 9.67 -0.66 11.00
N GLY A 74 9.37 -1.60 11.92
CA GLY A 74 10.09 -2.88 12.09
C GLY A 74 9.29 -4.21 12.09
N PRO A 75 7.96 -4.29 12.32
CA PRO A 75 7.23 -5.55 12.37
C PRO A 75 6.57 -5.91 11.03
N SER A 76 5.94 -7.08 10.98
CA SER A 76 5.31 -7.57 9.74
C SER A 76 4.16 -6.65 9.29
N PRO A 77 3.83 -6.59 7.99
CA PRO A 77 2.63 -5.92 7.47
C PRO A 77 1.34 -6.16 8.27
N LYS A 78 1.20 -7.35 8.84
CA LYS A 78 0.04 -7.76 9.64
C LYS A 78 0.02 -7.09 11.01
N ASP A 79 1.18 -6.86 11.61
CA ASP A 79 1.30 -6.23 12.93
C ASP A 79 1.03 -4.72 12.85
N LEU A 80 1.50 -4.06 11.79
CA LEU A 80 1.19 -2.65 11.51
C LEU A 80 -0.33 -2.47 11.32
N ALA A 81 -0.94 -3.29 10.46
CA ALA A 81 -2.38 -3.28 10.21
C ALA A 81 -3.19 -3.49 11.50
N ALA A 82 -2.83 -4.49 12.30
CA ALA A 82 -3.51 -4.80 13.56
C ALA A 82 -3.38 -3.66 14.57
N MET A 83 -2.24 -2.97 14.62
CA MET A 83 -2.06 -1.86 15.55
C MET A 83 -2.83 -0.62 15.12
N VAL A 84 -2.77 -0.24 13.85
CA VAL A 84 -3.56 0.88 13.31
C VAL A 84 -5.05 0.64 13.57
N LEU A 85 -5.55 -0.58 13.32
CA LEU A 85 -6.91 -0.99 13.66
C LEU A 85 -7.22 -0.82 15.15
N TRP A 86 -6.33 -1.28 16.02
CA TRP A 86 -6.52 -1.19 17.47
C TRP A 86 -6.59 0.28 17.91
N CYS A 87 -5.69 1.13 17.43
CA CYS A 87 -5.65 2.56 17.77
C CYS A 87 -6.93 3.28 17.31
N LEU A 88 -7.34 3.08 16.05
CA LEU A 88 -8.57 3.67 15.51
C LEU A 88 -9.81 3.19 16.29
N GLY A 89 -9.87 1.89 16.63
CA GLY A 89 -10.95 1.32 17.44
C GLY A 89 -11.03 1.87 18.86
N HIS A 90 -9.96 2.47 19.36
CA HIS A 90 -9.91 3.09 20.69
C HIS A 90 -10.02 4.61 20.67
N GLY A 91 -10.17 5.25 19.50
CA GLY A 91 -10.39 6.70 19.39
C GLY A 91 -9.19 7.51 18.91
N ALA A 92 -8.14 6.85 18.39
CA ALA A 92 -7.06 7.58 17.70
C ALA A 92 -7.64 8.42 16.56
N VAL A 93 -7.17 9.65 16.45
CA VAL A 93 -7.61 10.60 15.43
C VAL A 93 -6.72 10.44 14.20
N VAL A 94 -7.33 10.52 13.03
CA VAL A 94 -6.61 10.71 11.77
C VAL A 94 -6.86 12.14 11.32
N ASP A 95 -5.79 12.90 11.14
CA ASP A 95 -5.88 14.30 10.72
C ASP A 95 -4.96 14.60 9.53
N GLU A 96 -4.93 15.87 9.13
CA GLU A 96 -4.18 16.34 7.96
C GLU A 96 -2.65 16.19 8.13
N THR A 97 -2.15 16.07 9.36
CA THR A 97 -0.73 15.82 9.64
C THR A 97 -0.30 14.39 9.32
N ASP A 98 -1.27 13.48 9.17
CA ASP A 98 -1.05 12.08 8.78
C ASP A 98 -0.95 11.91 7.24
N GLU A 99 -0.56 12.95 6.48
CA GLU A 99 -0.48 12.96 5.01
C GLU A 99 0.21 11.72 4.43
N ILE A 100 1.29 11.26 5.08
CA ILE A 100 2.11 10.13 4.61
C ILE A 100 1.63 8.75 5.08
N LEU A 101 0.66 8.68 6.00
CA LEU A 101 0.23 7.43 6.62
C LEU A 101 -0.29 6.42 5.57
N LEU A 102 -1.09 6.89 4.61
CA LEU A 102 -1.54 6.03 3.53
C LEU A 102 -0.41 5.62 2.58
N ALA A 103 0.64 6.43 2.42
CA ALA A 103 1.80 6.07 1.62
C ALA A 103 2.67 4.99 2.32
N ASP A 104 2.74 4.99 3.65
CA ASP A 104 3.36 3.92 4.43
C ASP A 104 2.55 2.63 4.34
N VAL A 105 1.23 2.71 4.48
CA VAL A 105 0.35 1.54 4.30
C VAL A 105 0.39 1.02 2.87
N ALA A 106 0.52 1.88 1.87
CA ALA A 106 0.73 1.46 0.49
C ALA A 106 2.07 0.71 0.30
N SER A 107 3.10 1.10 1.06
CA SER A 107 4.40 0.41 1.05
C SER A 107 4.38 -0.93 1.76
N PHE A 108 3.73 -1.00 2.92
CA PHE A 108 3.90 -2.11 3.86
C PHE A 108 2.60 -2.83 4.20
N GLY A 109 1.49 -2.11 4.32
CA GLY A 109 0.20 -2.63 4.77
C GLY A 109 -0.67 -3.26 3.67
N SER A 110 -1.92 -3.61 4.01
CA SER A 110 -2.85 -4.28 3.09
C SER A 110 -3.87 -3.32 2.49
N PRO A 111 -4.53 -3.67 1.36
CA PRO A 111 -5.66 -2.91 0.84
C PRO A 111 -6.78 -2.69 1.87
N ASP A 112 -6.99 -3.65 2.78
CA ASP A 112 -7.98 -3.53 3.85
C ASP A 112 -7.60 -2.44 4.86
N THR A 113 -6.32 -2.34 5.22
CA THR A 113 -5.83 -1.26 6.09
C THR A 113 -5.96 0.10 5.39
N SER A 114 -5.62 0.18 4.10
CA SER A 114 -5.82 1.40 3.31
C SER A 114 -7.29 1.81 3.26
N LYS A 115 -8.20 0.84 3.06
CA LYS A 115 -9.63 1.07 3.05
C LYS A 115 -10.13 1.62 4.39
N LEU A 116 -9.74 0.99 5.49
CA LEU A 116 -10.10 1.44 6.83
C LEU A 116 -9.63 2.88 7.09
N LEU A 117 -8.36 3.17 6.79
CA LEU A 117 -7.83 4.52 6.97
C LEU A 117 -8.61 5.55 6.15
N ARG A 118 -9.03 5.21 4.93
CA ARG A 118 -9.92 6.06 4.12
C ARG A 118 -11.30 6.25 4.74
N GLU A 119 -11.87 5.23 5.38
CA GLU A 119 -13.14 5.36 6.14
C GLU A 119 -12.99 6.33 7.32
N HIS A 120 -11.78 6.44 7.88
CA HIS A 120 -11.40 7.44 8.89
C HIS A 120 -10.86 8.75 8.29
N SER A 121 -11.16 9.04 7.01
CA SER A 121 -10.77 10.28 6.31
C SER A 121 -9.26 10.52 6.19
N ALA A 122 -8.44 9.46 6.28
CA ALA A 122 -6.99 9.58 6.08
C ALA A 122 -6.67 10.20 4.71
N PRO A 123 -5.86 11.27 4.66
CA PRO A 123 -5.47 11.91 3.40
C PRO A 123 -4.65 10.95 2.52
N ILE A 124 -4.93 10.96 1.21
CA ILE A 124 -4.10 10.23 0.23
C ILE A 124 -2.95 11.15 -0.17
N SER A 125 -1.73 10.82 0.26
CA SER A 125 -0.53 11.48 -0.24
C SER A 125 -0.33 11.23 -1.73
N GLU A 126 0.27 12.20 -2.42
CA GLU A 126 0.71 12.07 -3.81
C GLU A 126 1.69 10.90 -4.03
N SER A 127 2.45 10.48 -3.02
CA SER A 127 3.39 9.34 -3.12
C SER A 127 2.71 7.98 -2.99
N THR A 128 1.44 7.90 -2.61
CA THR A 128 0.77 6.65 -2.22
C THR A 128 0.89 5.58 -3.31
N LEU A 129 0.59 5.93 -4.57
CA LEU A 129 0.67 4.98 -5.69
C LEU A 129 2.12 4.66 -6.09
N ASN A 130 3.01 5.65 -6.09
CA ASN A 130 4.44 5.45 -6.36
C ASN A 130 5.09 4.51 -5.33
N ASN A 131 4.73 4.63 -4.06
CA ASN A 131 5.20 3.77 -2.98
C ASN A 131 4.77 2.32 -3.18
N ALA A 132 3.48 2.07 -3.44
CA ALA A 132 2.99 0.73 -3.77
C ALA A 132 3.67 0.15 -5.01
N ALA A 133 3.91 0.99 -6.03
CA ALA A 133 4.55 0.58 -7.27
C ALA A 133 6.04 0.22 -7.07
N TRP A 134 6.80 1.09 -6.39
CA TRP A 134 8.21 0.87 -6.07
C TRP A 134 8.42 -0.35 -5.17
N ARG A 135 7.50 -0.60 -4.23
CA ARG A 135 7.52 -1.79 -3.36
C ARG A 135 7.05 -3.07 -4.04
N ALA A 136 6.73 -3.01 -5.33
CA ALA A 136 6.19 -4.12 -6.11
C ALA A 136 5.00 -4.81 -5.41
N ARG A 137 3.91 -4.05 -5.17
CA ARG A 137 2.70 -4.52 -4.48
C ARG A 137 1.50 -4.66 -5.44
N PRO A 138 1.36 -5.78 -6.18
CA PRO A 138 0.30 -5.95 -7.19
C PRO A 138 -1.12 -5.69 -6.69
N GLU A 139 -1.49 -6.26 -5.53
CA GLU A 139 -2.83 -6.14 -4.97
C GLU A 139 -3.12 -4.71 -4.51
N MET A 140 -2.12 -4.03 -3.94
CA MET A 140 -2.25 -2.64 -3.51
C MET A 140 -2.36 -1.69 -4.72
N VAL A 141 -1.52 -1.85 -5.74
CA VAL A 141 -1.61 -1.05 -6.97
C VAL A 141 -2.96 -1.22 -7.63
N THR A 142 -3.44 -2.47 -7.75
CA THR A 142 -4.78 -2.77 -8.26
C THR A 142 -5.86 -2.05 -7.47
N PHE A 143 -5.82 -2.11 -6.12
CA PHE A 143 -6.77 -1.43 -5.26
C PHE A 143 -6.72 0.09 -5.43
N LEU A 144 -5.54 0.69 -5.42
CA LEU A 144 -5.36 2.14 -5.51
C LEU A 144 -5.85 2.70 -6.86
N VAL A 145 -5.61 1.99 -7.96
CA VAL A 145 -6.10 2.44 -9.28
C VAL A 145 -7.58 2.13 -9.45
N ASP A 146 -8.02 0.90 -9.21
CA ASP A 146 -9.38 0.47 -9.57
C ASP A 146 -10.45 0.90 -8.57
N LYS A 147 -10.08 1.03 -7.28
CA LYS A 147 -11.04 1.35 -6.20
C LYS A 147 -10.91 2.78 -5.71
N MET A 148 -9.68 3.30 -5.67
CA MET A 148 -9.43 4.68 -5.21
C MET A 148 -9.34 5.68 -6.36
N GLY A 149 -9.29 5.22 -7.62
CA GLY A 149 -9.29 6.09 -8.80
C GLY A 149 -8.05 6.98 -8.89
N LEU A 150 -6.91 6.52 -8.35
CA LEU A 150 -5.68 7.30 -8.42
C LEU A 150 -5.18 7.40 -9.86
N ASP A 151 -4.75 8.60 -10.24
CA ASP A 151 -4.19 8.87 -11.56
C ASP A 151 -2.88 8.11 -11.74
N ILE A 152 -2.91 7.17 -12.68
CA ILE A 152 -1.83 6.23 -12.97
C ILE A 152 -0.61 6.88 -13.64
N ASN A 153 -0.80 8.07 -14.23
CA ASN A 153 0.26 8.83 -14.90
C ASN A 153 0.68 10.07 -14.11
N LYS A 154 0.13 10.28 -12.91
CA LYS A 154 0.52 11.42 -12.07
C LYS A 154 1.99 11.31 -11.69
N ILE A 155 2.73 12.38 -11.95
CA ILE A 155 4.11 12.51 -11.51
C ILE A 155 4.11 12.88 -10.02
N TYR A 156 4.88 12.14 -9.23
CA TYR A 156 5.12 12.50 -7.84
C TYR A 156 6.06 13.71 -7.72
N THR A 157 5.54 14.81 -7.19
CA THR A 157 6.29 16.06 -6.98
C THR A 157 6.62 16.36 -5.52
N GLY A 158 6.16 15.51 -4.60
CA GLY A 158 6.32 15.70 -3.17
C GLY A 158 7.75 15.58 -2.65
N ARG A 159 7.91 15.93 -1.38
CA ARG A 159 9.20 16.03 -0.66
C ARG A 159 9.52 14.82 0.22
N HIS A 160 8.54 13.97 0.50
CA HIS A 160 8.64 12.91 1.50
C HIS A 160 9.40 11.68 1.00
N GLU A 161 9.54 11.51 -0.32
CA GLU A 161 10.15 10.33 -0.94
C GLU A 161 11.14 10.76 -2.02
N PRO A 162 12.33 11.29 -1.64
CA PRO A 162 13.26 11.89 -2.58
C PRO A 162 13.67 10.95 -3.73
N MET A 163 13.73 9.65 -3.46
CA MET A 163 14.09 8.64 -4.45
C MET A 163 13.03 8.39 -5.52
N LEU A 164 11.76 8.74 -5.24
CA LEU A 164 10.64 8.60 -6.18
C LEU A 164 10.27 9.92 -6.85
N ARG A 165 10.95 11.01 -6.49
CA ARG A 165 10.63 12.35 -6.99
C ARG A 165 10.74 12.40 -8.51
N ASN A 166 9.78 13.10 -9.12
CA ASN A 166 9.64 13.23 -10.57
C ASN A 166 9.40 11.89 -11.28
N GLN A 167 8.74 10.94 -10.61
CA GLN A 167 8.40 9.65 -11.18
C GLN A 167 6.90 9.45 -11.34
N THR A 168 6.51 8.82 -12.44
CA THR A 168 5.20 8.16 -12.54
C THR A 168 5.24 6.82 -11.79
N PRO A 169 4.09 6.26 -11.40
CA PRO A 169 4.01 4.94 -10.81
C PRO A 169 4.73 3.85 -11.62
N ILE A 170 4.59 3.84 -12.94
CA ILE A 170 5.26 2.84 -13.79
C ILE A 170 6.78 3.02 -13.77
N ARG A 171 7.28 4.27 -13.72
CA ARG A 171 8.71 4.51 -13.54
C ARG A 171 9.21 3.97 -12.20
N SER A 172 8.47 4.25 -11.13
CA SER A 172 8.81 3.77 -9.79
C SER A 172 8.85 2.24 -9.72
N ALA A 173 7.92 1.54 -10.38
CA ALA A 173 7.97 0.09 -10.51
C ALA A 173 9.17 -0.40 -11.34
N THR A 174 9.56 0.32 -12.40
CA THR A 174 10.68 -0.09 -13.26
C THR A 174 12.04 -0.07 -12.55
N ILE A 175 12.27 0.87 -11.63
CA ILE A 175 13.50 0.92 -10.82
C ILE A 175 13.40 0.15 -9.50
N SER A 176 12.32 -0.60 -9.33
CA SER A 176 12.09 -1.37 -8.12
C SER A 176 13.11 -2.51 -8.01
N PRO A 177 13.75 -2.69 -6.83
CA PRO A 177 14.62 -3.84 -6.60
C PRO A 177 13.84 -5.13 -6.27
N PHE A 178 12.51 -5.07 -6.20
CA PHE A 178 11.67 -6.18 -5.73
C PHE A 178 11.25 -7.09 -6.89
N ARG A 179 11.15 -8.40 -6.62
CA ARG A 179 10.92 -9.44 -7.63
C ARG A 179 9.61 -9.28 -8.39
N ASP A 180 8.57 -8.78 -7.73
CA ASP A 180 7.22 -8.66 -8.31
C ASP A 180 7.04 -7.39 -9.14
N ALA A 181 8.11 -6.62 -9.39
CA ALA A 181 8.06 -5.37 -10.14
C ALA A 181 7.46 -5.54 -11.54
N GLY A 182 7.82 -6.62 -12.24
CA GLY A 182 7.24 -6.93 -13.56
C GLY A 182 5.73 -7.09 -13.52
N LYS A 183 5.19 -7.73 -12.46
CA LYS A 183 3.75 -7.90 -12.27
C LYS A 183 3.04 -6.57 -12.09
N VAL A 184 3.65 -5.65 -11.32
CA VAL A 184 3.14 -4.29 -11.17
C VAL A 184 3.18 -3.52 -12.49
N ILE A 185 4.26 -3.63 -13.26
CA ILE A 185 4.38 -2.97 -14.57
C ILE A 185 3.28 -3.48 -15.52
N GLU A 186 3.02 -4.79 -15.57
CA GLU A 186 1.91 -5.36 -16.34
C GLU A 186 0.57 -4.73 -15.95
N ILE A 187 0.25 -4.74 -14.64
CA ILE A 187 -0.99 -4.16 -14.10
C ILE A 187 -1.15 -2.69 -14.49
N LEU A 188 -0.06 -1.93 -14.42
CA LEU A 188 -0.09 -0.50 -14.73
C LEU A 188 -0.31 -0.26 -16.22
N LEU A 189 0.41 -1.00 -17.08
CA LEU A 189 0.27 -0.92 -18.53
C LEU A 189 -1.12 -1.35 -19.02
N GLU A 190 -1.71 -2.39 -18.42
CA GLU A 190 -3.08 -2.83 -18.70
C GLU A 190 -4.13 -1.77 -18.38
N ARG A 191 -3.82 -0.88 -17.41
CA ARG A 191 -4.68 0.24 -16.98
C ARG A 191 -4.35 1.56 -17.68
N GLY A 192 -3.48 1.55 -18.68
CA GLY A 192 -3.18 2.72 -19.50
C GLY A 192 -2.08 3.61 -18.95
N ALA A 193 -1.17 3.09 -18.13
CA ALA A 193 0.07 3.79 -17.83
C ALA A 193 0.88 4.02 -19.12
N ASP A 194 1.42 5.23 -19.27
CA ASP A 194 2.29 5.60 -20.38
C ASP A 194 3.76 5.33 -20.03
N PRO A 195 4.41 4.30 -20.61
CA PRO A 195 5.81 4.00 -20.35
C PRO A 195 6.78 5.02 -20.97
N TYR A 196 6.30 5.88 -21.88
CA TYR A 196 7.10 6.89 -22.58
C TYR A 196 6.76 8.32 -22.12
N HIS A 197 6.20 8.47 -20.93
CA HIS A 197 5.86 9.78 -20.37
C HIS A 197 7.05 10.74 -20.51
N LYS A 198 6.82 11.91 -21.12
CA LYS A 198 7.88 12.82 -21.61
C LYS A 198 8.92 13.21 -20.55
N ASP A 199 8.47 13.42 -19.31
CA ASP A 199 9.31 13.84 -18.20
C ASP A 199 9.87 12.65 -17.40
N CYS A 200 9.44 11.43 -17.73
CA CYS A 200 9.64 10.25 -16.91
C CYS A 200 9.55 8.95 -17.73
N ASN A 201 10.47 8.78 -18.68
CA ASN A 201 10.49 7.61 -19.56
C ASN A 201 10.87 6.36 -18.76
N ALA A 202 9.89 5.46 -18.57
CA ALA A 202 10.09 4.20 -17.85
C ALA A 202 11.00 3.26 -18.64
N SER A 203 10.80 3.18 -19.96
CA SER A 203 11.55 2.30 -20.85
C SER A 203 13.05 2.61 -20.89
N SER A 204 13.44 3.89 -20.87
CA SER A 204 14.85 4.28 -20.99
C SER A 204 15.69 3.96 -19.77
N MET A 205 15.08 3.60 -18.65
CA MET A 205 15.83 3.20 -17.46
C MET A 205 15.25 1.97 -16.78
N ALA A 206 14.73 1.05 -17.59
CA ALA A 206 14.63 -0.34 -17.21
C ALA A 206 16.03 -0.96 -17.29
N GLU A 207 16.53 -1.46 -16.16
CA GLU A 207 17.86 -2.08 -16.09
C GLU A 207 17.79 -3.60 -15.95
N SER A 208 16.67 -4.13 -15.43
CA SER A 208 16.50 -5.57 -15.28
C SER A 208 15.90 -6.20 -16.54
N ASP A 209 16.44 -7.34 -16.95
CA ASP A 209 15.94 -8.12 -18.10
C ASP A 209 14.44 -8.42 -17.99
N LEU A 210 13.95 -8.64 -16.77
CA LEU A 210 12.54 -8.86 -16.49
C LEU A 210 11.71 -7.62 -16.86
N THR A 211 12.08 -6.44 -16.35
CA THR A 211 11.35 -5.19 -16.65
C THR A 211 11.44 -4.81 -18.12
N ILE A 212 12.61 -5.01 -18.75
CA ILE A 212 12.83 -4.78 -20.19
C ILE A 212 11.90 -5.71 -21.00
N GLY A 213 11.86 -6.99 -20.64
CA GLY A 213 11.01 -7.99 -21.30
C GLY A 213 9.52 -7.65 -21.22
N VAL A 214 9.03 -7.19 -20.06
CA VAL A 214 7.62 -6.78 -19.91
C VAL A 214 7.30 -5.58 -20.81
N LEU A 215 8.13 -4.55 -20.81
CA LEU A 215 7.91 -3.33 -21.59
C LEU A 215 7.97 -3.58 -23.11
N LEU A 216 8.99 -4.30 -23.58
CA LEU A 216 9.10 -4.68 -24.99
C LEU A 216 7.95 -5.59 -25.43
N GLY A 217 7.57 -6.56 -24.59
CA GLY A 217 6.43 -7.43 -24.86
C GLY A 217 5.12 -6.66 -24.95
N TRP A 218 4.91 -5.65 -24.12
CA TRP A 218 3.76 -4.76 -24.23
C TRP A 218 3.80 -3.92 -25.51
N GLU A 219 4.95 -3.34 -25.86
CA GLU A 219 5.11 -2.53 -27.07
C GLU A 219 4.77 -3.33 -28.33
N TRP A 220 5.23 -4.58 -28.41
CA TRP A 220 4.89 -5.50 -29.50
C TRP A 220 3.37 -5.72 -29.61
N ARG A 221 2.69 -5.98 -28.47
CA ARG A 221 1.24 -6.17 -28.44
C ARG A 221 0.46 -4.93 -28.88
N GLN A 222 0.97 -3.72 -28.63
CA GLN A 222 0.32 -2.50 -29.13
C GLN A 222 0.47 -2.37 -30.65
N LYS A 223 1.68 -2.62 -31.18
CA LYS A 223 1.94 -2.61 -32.63
C LYS A 223 1.05 -3.60 -33.39
N GLU A 224 0.85 -4.81 -32.85
CA GLU A 224 -0.07 -5.78 -33.45
C GLU A 224 -1.52 -5.28 -33.52
N LYS A 225 -2.01 -4.63 -32.45
CA LYS A 225 -3.37 -4.04 -32.42
C LYS A 225 -3.53 -2.91 -33.44
N ASP A 226 -2.50 -2.07 -33.59
CA ASP A 226 -2.52 -0.97 -34.55
C ASP A 226 -2.52 -1.48 -36.00
N LEU A 227 -1.84 -2.59 -36.27
CA LEU A 227 -1.82 -3.25 -37.58
C LEU A 227 -3.13 -3.97 -37.93
N GLU A 228 -3.87 -4.50 -36.96
CA GLU A 228 -5.14 -5.19 -37.23
C GLU A 228 -6.30 -4.27 -37.67
N GLY A 229 -6.22 -2.95 -37.40
CA GLY A 229 -7.20 -1.94 -37.80
C GLY A 229 -8.63 -2.19 -37.25
N PRO A 230 -9.56 -1.21 -37.37
CA PRO A 230 -10.94 -1.42 -36.96
C PRO A 230 -11.58 -2.45 -37.90
N ARG A 231 -11.75 -3.69 -37.43
CA ARG A 231 -12.50 -4.74 -38.14
C ARG A 231 -13.88 -4.19 -38.50
N THR A 232 -14.05 -3.75 -39.74
CA THR A 232 -15.31 -3.24 -40.25
C THR A 232 -16.37 -4.32 -40.06
N LYS A 233 -17.41 -4.00 -39.29
CA LYS A 233 -18.59 -4.87 -39.14
C LYS A 233 -19.09 -5.19 -40.54
N LYS A 234 -18.94 -6.46 -40.98
CA LYS A 234 -19.53 -6.95 -42.22
C LYS A 234 -21.01 -6.63 -42.20
N ARG A 235 -21.41 -5.66 -43.01
CA ARG A 235 -22.80 -5.28 -43.25
C ARG A 235 -23.48 -6.53 -43.81
N LYS A 236 -24.43 -7.06 -43.03
CA LYS A 236 -25.26 -8.21 -43.41
C LYS A 236 -26.13 -7.76 -44.59
N THR A 237 -25.72 -8.08 -45.82
CA THR A 237 -26.56 -7.93 -47.01
C THR A 237 -27.66 -8.98 -46.91
N GLY A 238 -28.84 -8.56 -46.44
CA GLY A 238 -30.04 -9.38 -46.45
C GLY A 238 -30.40 -9.73 -47.89
N ASN A 239 -30.34 -11.02 -48.19
CA ASN A 239 -30.71 -11.60 -49.47
C ASN A 239 -32.25 -11.56 -49.59
N ALA A 240 -32.78 -10.59 -50.33
CA ALA A 240 -34.20 -10.51 -50.63
C ALA A 240 -34.54 -11.54 -51.72
N TYR A 241 -35.14 -12.66 -51.32
CA TYR A 241 -35.74 -13.61 -52.27
C TYR A 241 -36.97 -12.98 -52.93
N SER A 242 -36.88 -12.76 -54.24
CA SER A 242 -38.01 -12.43 -55.10
C SER A 242 -38.95 -13.64 -55.20
N THR A 243 -40.17 -13.52 -54.72
CA THR A 243 -41.23 -14.49 -55.01
C THR A 243 -41.94 -14.07 -56.29
N ILE A 244 -41.66 -14.78 -57.38
CA ILE A 244 -42.38 -14.67 -58.65
C ILE A 244 -43.65 -15.53 -58.53
N CYS A 245 -44.82 -14.89 -58.49
CA CYS A 245 -46.10 -15.55 -58.70
C CYS A 245 -46.40 -15.67 -60.21
N LYS A 246 -46.42 -16.92 -60.69
CA LYS A 246 -47.06 -17.44 -61.91
C LYS A 246 -47.67 -18.78 -61.45
N LYS A 247 -48.86 -19.25 -61.82
CA LYS A 247 -49.91 -18.89 -62.77
C LYS A 247 -51.16 -19.70 -62.39
N SER A 248 -52.33 -19.15 -62.70
CA SER A 248 -53.51 -19.77 -63.34
C SER A 248 -54.00 -21.17 -62.94
N GLY A 249 -55.27 -21.21 -62.54
CA GLY A 249 -56.20 -22.35 -62.60
C GLY A 249 -57.59 -21.87 -62.25
#